data_AF-A0A973KTC6-F1
#
_entry.id   AF-A0A973KTC6-F1
#
_cell.length_a   1.000
_cell.length_b   1.000
_cell.length_c   1.000
_cell.angle_alpha   90.00
_cell.angle_beta   90.00
_cell.angle_gamma   90.00
#
_symmetry.space_group_name_H-M   'P 1'
#
loop_
_entity.id
_entity.type
_entity.pdbx_description
1 polymer ?
#
loop_
_entity_poly.entity_id
_entity_poly.type
_entity_poly.pdbx_seq_one_letter_code
_entity_poly.pdbx_strand_id
1 'polypeptide(L)' 'MSIDLHDAVAVVTGAGSGIGRAAARAFARRGARVVVT' A
#
# COMPACT_ATOMS: atom_id res chain seq x y z
N MET A 1 -13.87 2.60 11.17
CA MET A 1 -13.22 3.86 10.79
C MET A 1 -12.20 3.58 9.70
N SER A 2 -12.42 4.07 8.48
CA SER A 2 -11.49 3.89 7.36
C SER A 2 -10.65 5.16 7.18
N ILE A 3 -9.32 5.00 7.12
CA ILE A 3 -8.41 6.09 6.79
C ILE A 3 -8.37 6.23 5.26
N ASP A 4 -8.60 7.45 4.78
CA ASP A 4 -8.44 7.84 3.38
C ASP A 4 -6.98 8.19 3.09
N LEU A 5 -6.45 7.71 1.95
CA LEU A 5 -5.04 7.85 1.56
C LEU A 5 -4.83 8.41 0.14
N HIS A 6 -5.83 9.01 -0.50
CA HIS A 6 -5.73 9.47 -1.91
C HIS A 6 -4.52 10.37 -2.22
N ASP A 7 -4.05 11.18 -1.27
CA ASP A 7 -2.91 12.08 -1.46
C ASP A 7 -1.59 11.55 -0.87
N ALA A 8 -1.60 10.32 -0.35
CA ALA A 8 -0.43 9.71 0.28
C ALA A 8 0.38 8.84 -0.69
N VAL A 9 1.71 8.84 -0.51
CA VAL A 9 2.62 7.88 -1.14
C VAL A 9 3.07 6.87 -0.08
N ALA A 10 2.86 5.57 -0.35
CA ALA A 10 3.28 4.49 0.51
C ALA A 10 4.44 3.69 -0.13
N VAL A 11 5.57 3.59 0.56
CA VAL A 11 6.69 2.74 0.15
C VAL A 11 6.60 1.42 0.90
N VAL A 12 6.49 0.31 0.18
CA VAL A 12 6.37 -1.03 0.76
C VAL A 12 7.49 -1.92 0.25
N THR A 13 8.38 -2.32 1.15
CA THR A 13 9.48 -3.25 0.86
C THR A 13 9.07 -4.70 1.06
N GLY A 14 9.71 -5.64 0.36
CA GLY A 14 9.37 -7.07 0.42
C GLY A 14 7.97 -7.35 -0.14
N ALA A 15 7.49 -6.54 -1.09
CA ALA A 15 6.11 -6.61 -1.56
C ALA A 15 5.86 -7.66 -2.65
N GLY A 16 6.88 -8.45 -3.01
CA GLY A 16 6.75 -9.55 -3.98
C GLY A 16 5.80 -10.67 -3.54
N SER A 17 5.66 -10.91 -2.23
CA SER A 17 4.80 -11.98 -1.71
C SER A 17 4.28 -11.69 -0.30
N GLY A 18 3.48 -12.62 0.23
CA GLY A 18 3.05 -12.63 1.64
C GLY A 18 2.45 -11.30 2.13
N ILE A 19 2.94 -10.88 3.30
CA ILE A 19 2.43 -9.71 4.02
C ILE A 19 2.72 -8.42 3.26
N GLY A 20 3.91 -8.26 2.68
CA GLY A 20 4.27 -7.06 1.92
C GLY A 20 3.33 -6.83 0.74
N ARG A 21 3.02 -7.90 -0.01
CA ARG A 21 2.05 -7.84 -1.12
C ARG A 21 0.63 -7.49 -0.64
N ALA A 22 0.22 -8.08 0.49
CA ALA A 22 -1.09 -7.80 1.07
C ALA A 22 -1.21 -6.34 1.55
N ALA A 23 -0.17 -5.82 2.19
CA ALA A 23 -0.08 -4.44 2.66
C ALA A 23 -0.10 -3.44 1.50
N ALA A 24 0.73 -3.65 0.46
CA ALA A 24 0.75 -2.81 -0.74
C ALA A 24 -0.65 -2.70 -1.38
N ARG A 25 -1.34 -3.84 -1.52
CA ARG A 25 -2.73 -3.86 -2.01
C ARG A 25 -3.70 -3.14 -1.09
N ALA A 26 -3.54 -3.27 0.23
CA ALA A 26 -4.41 -2.60 1.18
C ALA A 26 -4.27 -1.08 1.15
N PHE A 27 -3.05 -0.56 0.99
CA PHE A 27 -2.80 0.87 0.82
C PHE A 27 -3.36 1.40 -0.52
N ALA A 28 -3.13 0.67 -1.61
CA ALA A 28 -3.67 1.05 -2.92
C ALA A 28 -5.21 1.10 -2.93
N ARG A 29 -5.89 0.14 -2.27
CA ARG A 29 -7.37 0.14 -2.14
C ARG A 29 -7.92 1.35 -1.38
N ARG A 30 -7.09 2.05 -0.61
CA ARG A 30 -7.47 3.26 0.15
C ARG A 30 -7.05 4.55 -0.56
N GLY A 31 -6.56 4.46 -1.80
CA GLY A 31 -6.21 5.61 -2.63
C GLY A 31 -4.72 5.97 -2.66
N ALA A 32 -3.89 5.31 -1.85
CA ALA A 32 -2.45 5.63 -1.83
C ALA A 32 -1.77 5.30 -3.17
N ARG A 33 -0.84 6.15 -3.60
CA ARG A 33 0.13 5.80 -4.64
C ARG A 33 1.20 4.92 -3.99
N VAL A 34 1.37 3.69 -4.48
CA VAL A 34 2.23 2.70 -3.83
C VAL A 34 3.49 2.45 -4.66
N VAL A 35 4.65 2.57 -4.01
CA VAL A 35 5.96 2.17 -4.57
C VAL A 35 6.39 0.86 -3.89
N VAL A 36 6.84 -0.11 -4.68
CA VAL A 36 7.17 -1.46 -4.19
C VAL A 36 8.59 -1.89 -4.57
N THR A 37 9.21 -2.70 -3.72
CA THR A 37 10.45 -3.45 -3.95
C THR A 37 10.34 -4.83 -3.31
#